data_AF-A0A2V2PQC0-F1
#
_entry.id   AF-A0A2V2PQC0-F1
#
_cell.length_a   1.000
_cell.length_b   1.000
_cell.length_c   1.000
_cell.angle_alpha   90.00
_cell.angle_beta   90.00
_cell.angle_gamma   90.00
#
_symmetry.space_group_name_H-M   'P 1'
#
loop_
_entity.id
_entity.type
_entity.pdbx_description
1 polymer ?
#
loop_
_entity_poly.entity_id
_entity_poly.type
_entity_poly.pdbx_seq_one_letter_code
_entity_poly.pdbx_strand_id
1 'polypeptide(L)'
;DLPAQARALSEAARVQEYAGRPHEALQTCREAAELARHADDVRLQAALQLRLADTLDRLGDPAAARLHRSAADRLLGEEGSAYEIRSASVEN
;
A
#
# COMPACT_ATOMS: atom_id res chain seq x y z
N ASP A 1 1.15 17.26 -6.81
CA ASP A 1 1.69 16.70 -5.57
C ASP A 1 1.28 15.23 -5.51
N LEU A 2 2.22 14.32 -5.82
CA LEU A 2 1.95 12.88 -5.90
C LEU A 2 1.61 12.27 -4.52
N PRO A 3 2.36 12.56 -3.43
CA PRO A 3 1.97 12.13 -2.08
C PRO A 3 0.55 12.55 -1.68
N ALA A 4 0.17 13.81 -1.93
CA ALA A 4 -1.18 14.27 -1.59
C ALA A 4 -2.26 13.55 -2.40
N GLN A 5 -2.03 13.33 -3.70
CA GLN A 5 -2.95 12.60 -4.56
C GLN A 5 -3.10 11.12 -4.12
N ALA A 6 -2.00 10.45 -3.78
CA ALA A 6 -2.02 9.07 -3.28
C ALA A 6 -2.85 8.95 -2.00
N ARG A 7 -2.71 9.89 -1.06
CA ARG A 7 -3.50 9.91 0.19
C ARG A 7 -4.98 10.20 -0.08
N ALA A 8 -5.29 11.11 -0.98
CA ALA A 8 -6.67 11.41 -1.36
C ALA A 8 -7.37 10.19 -1.99
N LEU A 9 -6.71 9.50 -2.93
CA LEU A 9 -7.23 8.28 -3.52
C LEU A 9 -7.33 7.13 -2.51
N SER A 10 -6.37 7.02 -1.59
CA SER A 10 -6.45 6.11 -0.46
C SER A 10 -7.72 6.35 0.36
N GLU A 11 -8.07 7.58 0.71
CA GLU A 11 -9.32 7.84 1.43
C GLU A 11 -10.57 7.59 0.57
N ALA A 12 -10.54 7.94 -0.71
CA ALA A 12 -11.65 7.64 -1.63
C ALA A 12 -11.94 6.14 -1.74
N ALA A 13 -10.90 5.31 -1.84
CA ALA A 13 -11.04 3.85 -1.88
C ALA A 13 -11.66 3.31 -0.58
N ARG A 14 -11.29 3.88 0.57
CA ARG A 14 -11.86 3.51 1.87
C ARG A 14 -13.35 3.84 1.95
N VAL A 15 -13.75 5.00 1.43
CA VAL A 15 -15.17 5.38 1.33
C VAL A 15 -15.94 4.45 0.40
N GLN A 16 -15.39 4.08 -0.75
CA GLN A 16 -15.99 3.11 -1.67
C GLN A 16 -16.18 1.74 -1.02
N GLU A 17 -15.21 1.28 -0.23
CA GLU A 17 -15.30 0.01 0.51
C GLU A 17 -16.45 0.05 1.53
N TYR A 18 -16.55 1.10 2.35
CA TYR A 18 -17.66 1.27 3.31
C TYR A 18 -19.02 1.43 2.62
N ALA A 19 -19.04 1.93 1.38
CA ALA A 19 -20.24 2.02 0.56
C ALA A 19 -20.60 0.68 -0.13
N GLY A 20 -19.88 -0.41 0.12
CA GLY A 20 -20.16 -1.70 -0.51
C GLY A 20 -19.79 -1.76 -1.98
N ARG A 21 -18.81 -0.95 -2.43
CA ARG A 21 -18.31 -0.86 -3.81
C ARG A 21 -16.89 -1.44 -3.92
N PRO A 22 -16.66 -2.73 -3.62
CA PRO A 22 -15.32 -3.30 -3.50
C PRO A 22 -14.54 -3.31 -4.82
N HIS A 23 -15.21 -3.45 -5.97
CA HIS A 23 -14.55 -3.41 -7.27
C HIS A 23 -13.97 -2.03 -7.60
N GLU A 24 -14.69 -0.96 -7.22
CA GLU A 24 -14.20 0.40 -7.41
C GLU A 24 -13.09 0.73 -6.42
N ALA A 25 -13.26 0.32 -5.16
CA ALA A 25 -12.24 0.43 -4.14
C ALA A 25 -10.92 -0.23 -4.60
N LEU A 26 -11.01 -1.39 -5.24
CA LEU A 26 -9.86 -2.09 -5.81
C LEU A 26 -9.13 -1.26 -6.88
N GLN A 27 -9.86 -0.66 -7.82
CA GLN A 27 -9.24 0.17 -8.88
C GLN A 27 -8.59 1.42 -8.28
N THR A 28 -9.31 2.13 -7.41
CA THR A 28 -8.83 3.35 -6.76
C THR A 28 -7.59 3.06 -5.89
N CYS A 29 -7.57 1.94 -5.15
CA CYS A 29 -6.41 1.51 -4.36
C CYS A 29 -5.19 1.19 -5.24
N ARG A 30 -5.38 0.60 -6.43
CA ARG A 30 -4.27 0.32 -7.36
C ARG A 30 -3.63 1.61 -7.87
N GLU A 31 -4.44 2.58 -8.25
CA GLU A 31 -3.95 3.89 -8.68
C GLU A 31 -3.20 4.60 -7.54
N ALA A 32 -3.76 4.61 -6.34
CA ALA A 32 -3.10 5.16 -5.15
C ALA A 32 -1.75 4.47 -4.88
N ALA A 33 -1.67 3.14 -5.05
CA ALA A 33 -0.43 2.38 -4.82
C ALA A 33 0.65 2.73 -5.82
N GLU A 34 0.29 2.93 -7.10
CA GLU A 34 1.22 3.40 -8.11
C GLU A 34 1.71 4.82 -7.80
N LEU A 35 0.82 5.74 -7.40
CA LEU A 35 1.22 7.10 -7.03
C LEU A 35 2.16 7.11 -5.80
N ALA A 36 1.87 6.29 -4.78
CA ALA A 36 2.73 6.14 -3.61
C ALA A 36 4.12 5.62 -3.99
N ARG A 37 4.19 4.66 -4.92
CA ARG A 37 5.46 4.16 -5.46
C ARG A 37 6.26 5.25 -6.20
N HIS A 38 5.61 6.04 -7.05
CA HIS A 38 6.29 7.15 -7.75
C HIS A 38 6.70 8.30 -6.82
N ALA A 39 6.09 8.38 -5.63
CA ALA A 39 6.40 9.35 -4.60
C ALA A 39 7.42 8.86 -3.56
N ASP A 40 7.94 7.63 -3.71
CA ASP A 40 8.79 6.95 -2.73
C ASP A 40 8.18 6.87 -1.30
N ASP A 41 6.84 6.92 -1.19
CA ASP A 41 6.12 6.79 0.08
C ASP A 41 5.89 5.30 0.39
N VAL A 42 6.97 4.63 0.81
CA VAL A 42 7.03 3.18 1.07
C VAL A 42 5.97 2.73 2.08
N ARG A 43 5.75 3.51 3.15
CA ARG A 43 4.74 3.20 4.17
C ARG A 43 3.33 3.23 3.59
N LEU A 44 3.01 4.28 2.83
CA LEU A 44 1.70 4.38 2.19
C LEU A 44 1.52 3.27 1.15
N GLN A 45 2.55 2.96 0.37
CA GLN A 45 2.53 1.87 -0.60
C GLN A 45 2.24 0.52 0.10
N ALA A 46 2.92 0.20 1.19
CA ALA A 46 2.68 -1.02 1.96
C ALA A 46 1.25 -1.09 2.53
N ALA A 47 0.75 0.00 3.11
CA ALA A 47 -0.63 0.08 3.60
C ALA A 47 -1.67 -0.14 2.49
N LEU A 48 -1.40 0.39 1.30
CA LEU A 48 -2.25 0.19 0.12
C LEU A 48 -2.23 -1.27 -0.37
N GLN A 49 -1.07 -1.93 -0.34
CA GLN A 49 -0.96 -3.36 -0.66
C GLN A 49 -1.79 -4.22 0.31
N LEU A 50 -1.75 -3.97 1.61
CA LEU A 50 -2.57 -4.72 2.58
C LEU A 50 -4.07 -4.56 2.32
N ARG A 51 -4.53 -3.35 2.00
CA ARG A 51 -5.94 -3.12 1.69
C ARG A 51 -6.38 -3.74 0.36
N LEU A 52 -5.50 -3.77 -0.65
CA LEU A 52 -5.74 -4.54 -1.87
C LEU A 52 -5.95 -6.01 -1.52
N ALA A 53 -5.13 -6.56 -0.63
CA ALA A 53 -5.28 -7.94 -0.17
C ALA A 53 -6.64 -8.20 0.49
N ASP A 54 -7.04 -7.35 1.44
CA ASP A 54 -8.32 -7.50 2.14
C ASP A 54 -9.52 -7.36 1.20
N THR A 55 -9.43 -6.46 0.22
CA THR A 55 -10.47 -6.29 -0.81
C THR A 55 -10.56 -7.53 -1.70
N LEU A 56 -9.43 -8.10 -2.12
CA LEU A 56 -9.37 -9.29 -2.97
C LEU A 56 -9.87 -10.54 -2.24
N ASP A 57 -9.55 -10.70 -0.96
CA ASP A 57 -10.10 -11.78 -0.13
C ASP A 57 -11.64 -11.71 -0.08
N ARG A 58 -12.20 -10.51 0.13
CA ARG A 58 -13.67 -10.30 0.11
C ARG A 58 -14.30 -10.53 -1.26
N LEU A 59 -13.54 -10.29 -2.33
CA LEU A 59 -13.96 -10.57 -3.71
C LEU A 59 -13.76 -12.04 -4.13
N GLY A 60 -13.21 -12.88 -3.25
CA GLY A 60 -13.02 -14.32 -3.51
C GLY A 60 -11.74 -14.66 -4.29
N ASP A 61 -10.74 -13.77 -4.32
CA ASP A 61 -9.41 -14.04 -4.88
C ASP A 61 -8.31 -14.06 -3.81
N PRO A 62 -8.25 -15.14 -3.00
CA PRO A 62 -7.26 -15.26 -1.93
C PRO A 62 -5.84 -15.50 -2.45
N ALA A 63 -5.69 -15.92 -3.71
CA ALA A 63 -4.38 -16.09 -4.32
C ALA A 63 -3.74 -14.72 -4.59
N ALA A 64 -4.47 -13.81 -5.23
CA ALA A 64 -4.01 -12.44 -5.42
C ALA A 64 -3.82 -11.72 -4.08
N ALA A 65 -4.72 -11.93 -3.12
CA ALA A 65 -4.57 -11.32 -1.79
C ALA A 65 -3.23 -11.66 -1.12
N ARG A 66 -2.78 -12.93 -1.19
CA ARG A 66 -1.47 -13.33 -0.66
C ARG A 66 -0.31 -12.62 -1.35
N LEU A 67 -0.37 -12.43 -2.67
CA LEU A 67 0.67 -11.71 -3.41
C LEU A 67 0.83 -10.27 -2.91
N HIS A 68 -0.30 -9.61 -2.64
CA HIS A 68 -0.32 -8.25 -2.10
C HIS A 68 0.20 -8.18 -0.66
N ARG A 69 -0.14 -9.16 0.21
CA ARG A 69 0.45 -9.25 1.57
C ARG A 69 1.97 -9.41 1.52
N SER A 70 2.47 -10.34 0.71
CA SER A 70 3.91 -10.52 0.54
C SER A 70 4.61 -9.30 -0.04
N ALA A 71 3.93 -8.51 -0.89
CA ALA A 71 4.47 -7.25 -1.37
C ALA A 71 4.58 -6.21 -0.25
N ALA A 72 3.57 -6.10 0.62
CA ALA A 72 3.61 -5.23 1.79
C ALA A 72 4.74 -5.64 2.75
N ASP A 73 4.87 -6.93 3.04
CA ASP A 73 5.91 -7.46 3.93
C ASP A 73 7.33 -7.11 3.43
N ARG A 74 7.57 -7.24 2.12
CA ARG A 74 8.86 -6.86 1.52
C ARG A 74 9.15 -5.37 1.66
N LEU A 75 8.17 -4.52 1.35
CA LEU A 75 8.31 -3.06 1.47
C LEU A 75 8.65 -2.64 2.91
N LEU A 76 7.99 -3.24 3.89
CA LEU A 76 8.23 -2.94 5.31
C LEU A 76 9.56 -3.51 5.82
N GLY A 77 9.98 -4.69 5.32
CA GLY A 77 11.29 -5.27 5.64
C GLY A 77 12.45 -4.45 5.06
N GLU A 78 12.30 -3.93 3.83
CA GLU A 78 13.28 -3.05 3.19
C GLU A 78 13.40 -1.71 3.93
N GLU A 79 12.29 -1.12 4.40
CA GLU A 79 12.33 0.13 5.17
C GLU A 79 13.02 -0.05 6.53
N GLY A 80 12.79 -1.17 7.21
CA GLY A 80 13.48 -1.52 8.46
C GLY A 80 15.01 -1.63 8.26
N SER A 81 15.44 -2.34 7.21
CA SER A 81 16.86 -2.46 6.87
C SER A 81 17.50 -1.12 6.49
N ALA A 82 16.78 -0.26 5.77
CA ALA A 82 17.27 1.07 5.39
C ALA A 82 17.45 2.01 6.58
N TYR A 83 16.70 1.83 7.66
CA TYR A 83 16.87 2.57 8.90
C TYR A 83 18.10 2.08 9.69
N GLU A 84 18.29 0.76 9.80
CA GLU A 84 19.43 0.15 10.50
C GLU A 84 20.79 0.57 9.92
N ILE A 85 20.94 0.55 8.59
CA ILE A 85 22.19 0.96 7.90
C ILE A 85 22.52 2.43 8.18
N ARG A 86 21.48 3.29 8.20
CA ARG A 86 21.66 4.74 8.41
C ARG A 86 22.03 5.06 9.85
N SER A 87 21.47 4.35 10.82
CA SER A 87 21.82 4.50 12.24
C SER A 87 23.26 4.08 12.54
N ALA A 88 23.74 3.00 11.93
CA ALA A 88 25.12 2.51 12.11
C ALA A 88 26.19 3.45 11.50
N SER A 89 25.80 4.37 10.61
CA SER A 89 26.72 5.30 9.94
C SER A 89 26.94 6.61 10.69
N VAL A 90 26.24 6.84 11.82
CA VAL A 90 26.35 8.07 12.64
C VAL A 90 27.29 7.88 13.85
N GLU A 91 27.81 6.67 14.07
CA GLU A 91 28.82 6.39 15.09
C GLU A 91 30.22 6.25 14.46
N ASN A 92 30.87 7.38 14.12
CA ASN A 92 32.34 7.49 14.04
C ASN A 92 32.80 8.95 14.18
#